data_AF-A0A0D2FAN4-F1
#
_entry.id   AF-A0A0D2FAN4-F1
#
_cell.length_a   1.000
_cell.length_b   1.000
_cell.length_c   1.000
_cell.angle_alpha   90.00
_cell.angle_beta   90.00
_cell.angle_gamma   90.00
#
_symmetry.space_group_name_H-M   'P 1'
#
loop_
_entity.id
_entity.type
_entity.pdbx_description
1 polymer ?
#
loop_
_entity_poly.entity_id
_entity_poly.type
_entity_poly.pdbx_seq_one_letter_code
_entity_poly.pdbx_strand_id
1 'polypeptide(L)'
;MGASKPAAPTAKHADAHEHAHSRPTLEPRIKHIPQATIRKKWKPLPQSSQDKIHSILLNLKAKRSGGGGSARIPPVGRPGAKHTTRTAAVSKTAIAEAEYEKIVEDVASRLLSRLPRMPFPPASSSTSSKGTANGTDDFDLSSTLSRISALQAQLTCNVQAARLLTRQISREKAALKLDKKDLKTLEDGLRGSKEVRRRKERGLHPLARRGEGEGIGREHAAIIGIDAAGPAEEMRPLSLSVAFPAATTASTESTLDLLGSADQADPEMNALLGQLHSHLLSMRNNTASLVPVVDAVEEAKAALEKFAARNLDEPVLRRLYAG
;
A
#
# COMPACT_ATOMS: atom_id res chain seq x y z
N MET A 1 -46.41 -41.23 -44.85
CA MET A 1 -46.90 -41.22 -43.46
C MET A 1 -46.51 -39.90 -42.80
N GLY A 2 -47.46 -39.26 -42.10
CA GLY A 2 -47.25 -38.28 -41.02
C GLY A 2 -46.67 -36.92 -41.43
N ALA A 3 -47.46 -35.89 -41.75
CA ALA A 3 -48.27 -35.05 -40.86
C ALA A 3 -47.49 -33.93 -40.13
N SER A 4 -47.97 -32.71 -40.40
CA SER A 4 -48.10 -31.55 -39.52
C SER A 4 -46.87 -30.93 -38.87
N LYS A 5 -46.61 -29.71 -39.34
CA LYS A 5 -46.10 -28.56 -38.59
C LYS A 5 -46.95 -28.35 -37.31
N PRO A 6 -46.34 -28.05 -36.16
CA PRO A 6 -46.85 -26.92 -35.39
C PRO A 6 -45.78 -26.09 -34.66
N ALA A 7 -46.08 -24.78 -34.64
CA ALA A 7 -45.90 -23.81 -33.56
C ALA A 7 -44.58 -23.75 -32.76
N ALA A 8 -43.87 -22.63 -32.94
CA ALA A 8 -42.93 -22.10 -31.96
C ALA A 8 -43.69 -21.49 -30.77
N PRO A 9 -43.40 -21.87 -29.52
CA PRO A 9 -43.84 -21.12 -28.36
C PRO A 9 -42.78 -20.08 -27.98
N THR A 10 -43.26 -18.85 -27.78
CA THR A 10 -42.56 -17.75 -27.14
C THR A 10 -42.19 -18.11 -25.70
N ALA A 11 -40.91 -18.08 -25.37
CA ALA A 11 -40.44 -18.13 -24.00
C ALA A 11 -39.72 -16.82 -23.66
N LYS A 12 -40.51 -15.84 -23.19
CA LYS A 12 -40.05 -14.85 -22.23
C LYS A 12 -39.88 -15.58 -20.90
N HIS A 13 -38.67 -15.73 -20.40
CA HIS A 13 -38.44 -15.87 -18.96
C HIS A 13 -36.99 -15.51 -18.61
N ALA A 14 -36.90 -14.56 -17.66
CA ALA A 14 -35.82 -14.35 -16.72
C ALA A 14 -34.53 -13.68 -17.24
N ASP A 15 -34.65 -12.37 -17.47
CA ASP A 15 -33.70 -11.42 -16.88
C ASP A 15 -33.74 -11.57 -15.36
N ALA A 16 -32.74 -12.24 -14.80
CA ALA A 16 -32.26 -12.05 -13.43
C ALA A 16 -31.10 -13.03 -13.19
N HIS A 17 -29.87 -12.58 -13.46
CA HIS A 17 -28.70 -12.84 -12.62
C HIS A 17 -27.51 -12.05 -13.19
N GLU A 18 -27.60 -10.73 -13.05
CA GLU A 18 -26.42 -9.87 -13.16
C GLU A 18 -25.45 -10.16 -12.00
N HIS A 19 -24.19 -10.37 -12.38
CA HIS A 19 -22.97 -10.28 -11.57
C HIS A 19 -22.67 -11.40 -10.56
N ALA A 20 -22.75 -12.66 -11.01
CA ALA A 20 -21.73 -13.61 -10.57
C ALA A 20 -20.42 -13.22 -11.26
N HIS A 21 -19.45 -12.67 -10.53
CA HIS A 21 -18.14 -12.33 -11.05
C HIS A 21 -17.54 -13.52 -11.80
N SER A 22 -17.64 -13.50 -13.14
CA SER A 22 -16.92 -14.37 -14.04
C SER A 22 -15.45 -14.20 -13.69
N ARG A 23 -14.87 -15.20 -13.03
CA ARG A 23 -13.45 -15.18 -12.71
C ARG A 23 -12.71 -15.10 -14.04
N PRO A 24 -11.75 -14.18 -14.21
CA PRO A 24 -11.00 -14.08 -15.45
C PRO A 24 -10.32 -15.44 -15.72
N THR A 25 -10.86 -16.19 -16.68
CA THR A 25 -10.24 -17.41 -17.18
C THR A 25 -9.24 -16.99 -18.24
N LEU A 26 -7.95 -17.17 -17.94
CA LEU A 26 -6.91 -16.96 -18.93
C LEU A 26 -7.05 -18.04 -20.01
N GLU A 27 -7.36 -17.63 -21.24
CA GLU A 27 -7.27 -18.54 -22.37
C GLU A 27 -5.82 -19.05 -22.50
N PRO A 28 -5.60 -20.34 -22.77
CA PRO A 28 -4.27 -20.89 -22.92
C PRO A 28 -3.59 -20.29 -24.16
N ARG A 29 -2.79 -19.24 -23.96
CA ARG A 29 -2.00 -18.61 -25.01
C ARG A 29 -0.72 -19.41 -25.24
N ILE A 30 -0.78 -20.35 -26.17
CA ILE A 30 0.39 -21.14 -26.58
C ILE A 30 1.31 -20.25 -27.44
N LYS A 31 2.51 -19.96 -26.95
CA LYS A 31 3.56 -19.29 -27.74
C LYS A 31 4.31 -20.34 -28.55
N HIS A 32 4.25 -20.24 -29.88
CA HIS A 32 5.08 -21.06 -30.77
C HIS A 32 6.52 -20.55 -30.73
N ILE A 33 7.45 -21.37 -30.25
CA ILE A 33 8.87 -21.04 -30.16
C ILE A 33 9.61 -21.86 -31.21
N PRO A 34 10.37 -21.23 -32.12
CA PRO A 34 11.09 -21.97 -33.14
C PRO A 34 12.18 -22.84 -32.50
N GLN A 35 12.38 -24.06 -33.03
CA GLN A 35 13.35 -25.03 -32.49
C GLN A 35 14.79 -24.46 -32.45
N ALA A 36 15.13 -23.57 -33.37
CA ALA A 36 16.40 -22.85 -33.37
C ALA A 36 16.59 -21.98 -32.12
N THR A 37 15.52 -21.34 -31.61
CA THR A 37 15.58 -20.53 -30.38
C THR A 37 15.78 -21.41 -29.17
N ILE A 38 15.12 -22.57 -29.11
CA ILE A 38 15.33 -23.54 -28.03
C ILE A 38 16.80 -24.00 -28.03
N ARG A 39 17.31 -24.49 -29.16
CA ARG A 39 18.71 -24.97 -29.22
C ARG A 39 19.76 -23.89 -28.95
N LYS A 40 19.49 -22.62 -29.30
CA LYS A 40 20.44 -21.50 -29.14
C LYS A 40 20.37 -20.82 -27.77
N LYS A 41 19.19 -20.69 -27.18
CA LYS A 41 18.96 -19.87 -25.98
C LYS A 41 18.62 -20.70 -24.75
N TRP A 42 18.10 -21.92 -24.91
CA TRP A 42 17.74 -22.77 -23.79
C TRP A 42 18.93 -23.67 -23.48
N LYS A 43 19.44 -23.52 -22.26
CA LYS A 43 20.59 -24.27 -21.75
C LYS A 43 20.07 -25.30 -20.75
N PRO A 44 20.77 -26.44 -20.56
CA PRO A 44 20.47 -27.29 -19.42
C PRO A 44 20.65 -26.49 -18.12
N LEU A 45 19.90 -26.89 -17.10
CA LEU A 45 19.94 -26.27 -15.79
C LEU A 45 21.38 -26.30 -15.21
N PRO A 46 21.84 -25.28 -14.46
CA PRO A 46 23.16 -25.33 -13.80
C PRO A 46 23.30 -26.54 -12.87
N GLN A 47 24.52 -27.09 -12.75
CA GLN A 47 24.78 -28.32 -11.99
C GLN A 47 24.30 -28.23 -10.53
N SER A 48 24.56 -27.11 -9.86
CA SER A 48 24.08 -26.87 -8.48
C SER A 48 22.57 -27.03 -8.34
N SER A 49 21.80 -26.54 -9.31
CA SER A 49 20.33 -26.65 -9.29
C SER A 49 19.87 -28.04 -9.70
N GLN A 50 20.62 -28.75 -10.55
CA GLN A 50 20.38 -30.18 -10.81
C GLN A 50 20.59 -31.01 -9.55
N ASP A 51 21.67 -30.79 -8.81
CA ASP A 51 21.99 -31.52 -7.58
C ASP A 51 20.92 -31.29 -6.49
N LYS A 52 20.37 -30.07 -6.40
CA LYS A 52 19.21 -29.75 -5.53
C LYS A 52 17.95 -30.50 -5.96
N ILE A 53 17.64 -30.55 -7.26
CA ILE A 53 16.48 -31.31 -7.75
C ILE A 53 16.68 -32.81 -7.52
N HIS A 54 17.91 -33.31 -7.70
CA HIS A 54 18.27 -34.68 -7.40
C HIS A 54 18.02 -34.99 -5.92
N SER A 55 18.45 -34.13 -5.00
CA SER A 55 18.20 -34.33 -3.57
C SER A 55 16.71 -34.32 -3.24
N ILE A 56 15.91 -33.45 -3.86
CA ILE A 56 14.44 -33.42 -3.66
C ILE A 56 13.79 -34.71 -4.18
N LEU A 57 14.12 -35.15 -5.40
CA LEU A 57 13.55 -36.36 -5.99
C LEU A 57 13.98 -37.62 -5.23
N LEU A 58 15.23 -37.68 -4.76
CA LEU A 58 15.71 -38.76 -3.90
C LEU A 58 15.04 -38.72 -2.52
N ASN A 59 14.82 -37.54 -1.94
CA ASN A 59 14.08 -37.38 -0.69
C ASN A 59 12.61 -37.81 -0.83
N LEU A 60 11.98 -37.56 -1.98
CA LEU A 60 10.63 -38.07 -2.26
C LEU A 60 10.63 -39.60 -2.34
N LYS A 61 11.61 -40.19 -3.03
CA LYS A 61 11.78 -41.65 -3.07
C LYS A 61 12.04 -42.23 -1.66
N ALA A 62 12.92 -41.61 -0.87
CA ALA A 62 13.27 -42.08 0.47
C ALA A 62 12.15 -41.89 1.50
N LYS A 63 11.44 -40.76 1.49
CA LYS A 63 10.31 -40.50 2.41
C LYS A 63 9.09 -41.37 2.13
N ARG A 64 8.96 -41.92 0.92
CA ARG A 64 7.81 -42.74 0.50
C ARG A 64 8.10 -44.25 0.53
N SER A 65 9.37 -44.65 0.40
CA SER A 65 9.85 -46.05 0.40
C SER A 65 9.79 -46.80 1.75
N GLY A 66 9.05 -46.33 2.77
CA GLY A 66 8.73 -47.18 3.93
C GLY A 66 9.83 -47.35 5.00
N GLY A 67 10.52 -46.27 5.37
CA GLY A 67 11.32 -46.21 6.61
C GLY A 67 10.67 -45.26 7.61
N GLY A 68 10.25 -45.77 8.78
CA GLY A 68 9.36 -45.10 9.74
C GLY A 68 9.73 -43.66 10.15
N GLY A 69 8.70 -42.85 10.39
CA GLY A 69 8.83 -41.58 11.11
C GLY A 69 7.96 -40.43 10.58
N SER A 70 6.70 -40.37 11.03
CA SER A 70 5.98 -39.13 11.36
C SER A 70 5.98 -37.94 10.36
N ALA A 71 5.70 -38.18 9.07
CA ALA A 71 5.39 -37.07 8.15
C ALA A 71 4.43 -37.50 7.02
N ARG A 72 3.33 -38.18 7.37
CA ARG A 72 2.22 -38.37 6.42
C ARG A 72 1.51 -37.01 6.33
N ILE A 73 1.69 -36.29 5.21
CA ILE A 73 0.88 -35.11 4.91
C ILE A 73 -0.59 -35.57 5.01
N PRO A 74 -1.40 -35.00 5.92
CA PRO A 74 -2.80 -35.38 6.02
C PRO A 74 -3.49 -35.13 4.68
N PRO A 75 -4.31 -36.06 4.17
CA PRO A 75 -5.10 -35.79 2.98
C PRO A 75 -5.97 -34.56 3.26
N VAL A 76 -5.86 -33.54 2.41
CA VAL A 76 -6.68 -32.33 2.49
C VAL A 76 -8.09 -32.69 2.02
N GLY A 77 -8.86 -33.34 2.89
CA GLY A 77 -10.24 -33.72 2.70
C GLY A 77 -11.03 -33.38 3.95
N ARG A 78 -12.04 -32.53 3.81
CA ARG A 78 -12.95 -32.11 4.89
C ARG A 78 -13.50 -33.32 5.66
N PRO A 79 -13.54 -33.32 7.01
CA PRO A 79 -14.23 -34.35 7.76
C PRO A 79 -15.73 -34.07 7.74
N GLY A 80 -16.45 -34.65 6.78
CA GLY A 80 -17.90 -34.82 6.82
C GLY A 80 -18.25 -36.14 7.50
N ALA A 81 -19.06 -36.08 8.55
CA ALA A 81 -19.40 -37.20 9.41
C ALA A 81 -20.28 -38.27 8.73
N LYS A 82 -20.14 -39.50 9.27
CA LYS A 82 -20.99 -40.72 9.13
C LYS A 82 -20.84 -41.51 7.83
N HIS A 83 -20.19 -42.68 7.90
CA HIS A 83 -20.88 -43.97 7.74
C HIS A 83 -19.96 -45.17 8.09
N THR A 84 -20.58 -46.15 8.74
CA THR A 84 -20.11 -47.52 8.94
C THR A 84 -19.83 -48.23 7.60
N THR A 85 -18.93 -49.24 7.63
CA THR A 85 -18.25 -50.00 6.55
C THR A 85 -16.89 -49.47 6.08
N ARG A 86 -15.83 -49.65 6.89
CA ARG A 86 -14.48 -49.10 6.62
C ARG A 86 -13.37 -50.11 6.29
N THR A 87 -13.64 -51.41 6.11
CA THR A 87 -12.55 -52.38 5.89
C THR A 87 -12.22 -52.65 4.41
N ALA A 88 -13.22 -52.70 3.51
CA ALA A 88 -13.00 -52.94 2.07
C ALA A 88 -12.63 -51.67 1.27
N ALA A 89 -13.05 -50.49 1.73
CA ALA A 89 -12.69 -49.22 1.08
C ALA A 89 -11.21 -48.85 1.31
N VAL A 90 -10.62 -49.27 2.44
CA VAL A 90 -9.22 -49.02 2.78
C VAL A 90 -8.26 -49.79 1.88
N SER A 91 -8.59 -51.01 1.46
CA SER A 91 -7.73 -51.78 0.54
C SER A 91 -7.79 -51.22 -0.88
N LYS A 92 -8.94 -50.77 -1.37
CA LYS A 92 -9.05 -50.13 -2.69
C LYS A 92 -8.33 -48.78 -2.74
N THR A 93 -8.40 -47.99 -1.66
CA THR A 93 -7.60 -46.75 -1.55
C THR A 93 -6.12 -47.06 -1.35
N ALA A 94 -5.75 -48.12 -0.62
CA ALA A 94 -4.35 -48.50 -0.44
C ALA A 94 -3.72 -49.05 -1.73
N ILE A 95 -4.46 -49.77 -2.56
CA ILE A 95 -4.01 -50.23 -3.87
C ILE A 95 -3.86 -49.02 -4.81
N ALA A 96 -4.82 -48.10 -4.81
CA ALA A 96 -4.71 -46.86 -5.59
C ALA A 96 -3.56 -45.95 -5.10
N GLU A 97 -3.29 -45.91 -3.79
CA GLU A 97 -2.13 -45.24 -3.21
C GLU A 97 -0.82 -45.91 -3.65
N ALA A 98 -0.72 -47.24 -3.61
CA ALA A 98 0.48 -47.97 -4.04
C ALA A 98 0.76 -47.80 -5.55
N GLU A 99 -0.28 -47.85 -6.38
CA GLU A 99 -0.19 -47.55 -7.82
C GLU A 99 0.25 -46.10 -8.06
N TYR A 100 -0.30 -45.16 -7.30
CA TYR A 100 0.11 -43.76 -7.33
C TYR A 100 1.58 -43.57 -6.93
N GLU A 101 2.03 -44.19 -5.83
CA GLU A 101 3.44 -44.12 -5.41
C GLU A 101 4.36 -44.69 -6.49
N LYS A 102 4.01 -45.83 -7.10
CA LYS A 102 4.78 -46.43 -8.19
C LYS A 102 4.86 -45.51 -9.41
N ILE A 103 3.75 -44.89 -9.80
CA ILE A 103 3.72 -43.92 -10.90
C ILE A 103 4.62 -42.70 -10.57
N VAL A 104 4.58 -42.21 -9.33
CA VAL A 104 5.43 -41.10 -8.88
C VAL A 104 6.91 -41.48 -8.91
N GLU A 105 7.27 -42.70 -8.52
CA GLU A 105 8.65 -43.21 -8.58
C GLU A 105 9.15 -43.38 -10.03
N ASP A 106 8.31 -43.91 -10.92
CA ASP A 106 8.61 -44.04 -12.34
C ASP A 106 8.78 -42.66 -13.00
N VAL A 107 7.95 -41.68 -12.62
CA VAL A 107 8.10 -40.29 -13.09
C VAL A 107 9.37 -39.68 -12.52
N ALA A 108 9.67 -39.87 -11.23
CA ALA A 108 10.88 -39.33 -10.60
C ALA A 108 12.17 -39.89 -11.25
N SER A 109 12.22 -41.19 -11.54
CA SER A 109 13.35 -41.82 -12.22
C SER A 109 13.53 -41.35 -13.67
N ARG A 110 12.41 -41.16 -14.40
CA ARG A 110 12.42 -40.55 -15.74
C ARG A 110 12.87 -39.09 -15.70
N LEU A 111 12.46 -38.33 -14.70
CA LEU A 111 12.89 -36.94 -14.53
C LEU A 111 14.38 -36.87 -14.18
N LEU A 112 14.88 -37.69 -13.26
CA LEU A 112 16.30 -37.77 -12.91
C LEU A 112 17.18 -38.08 -14.13
N SER A 113 16.76 -39.01 -14.99
CA SER A 113 17.50 -39.35 -16.21
C SER A 113 17.41 -38.30 -17.33
N ARG A 114 16.35 -37.47 -17.33
CA ARG A 114 16.11 -36.47 -18.38
C ARG A 114 16.56 -35.06 -18.00
N LEU A 115 16.71 -34.77 -16.71
CA LEU A 115 17.14 -33.48 -16.18
C LEU A 115 18.43 -32.92 -16.82
N PRO A 116 19.52 -33.71 -17.00
CA PRO A 116 20.74 -33.18 -17.60
C PRO A 116 20.61 -32.87 -19.10
N ARG A 117 19.58 -33.40 -19.77
CA ARG A 117 19.35 -33.28 -21.22
C ARG A 117 18.18 -32.36 -21.57
N MET A 118 17.45 -31.85 -20.57
CA MET A 118 16.27 -31.01 -20.80
C MET A 118 16.71 -29.55 -21.03
N PRO A 119 16.40 -28.95 -22.19
CA PRO A 119 16.69 -27.55 -22.42
C PRO A 119 15.68 -26.72 -21.61
N PHE A 120 16.16 -25.88 -20.70
CA PHE A 120 15.32 -24.96 -19.95
C PHE A 120 15.39 -23.56 -20.57
N PRO A 121 14.27 -22.84 -20.64
CA PRO A 121 14.31 -21.43 -20.99
C PRO A 121 15.29 -20.71 -20.05
N PRO A 122 16.00 -19.68 -20.54
CA PRO A 122 16.82 -18.86 -19.65
C PRO A 122 15.94 -18.41 -18.49
N ALA A 123 16.45 -18.54 -17.26
CA ALA A 123 15.75 -18.07 -16.07
C ALA A 123 15.19 -16.69 -16.39
N SER A 124 13.87 -16.54 -16.29
CA SER A 124 13.23 -15.27 -16.54
C SER A 124 13.92 -14.31 -15.61
N SER A 125 14.76 -13.43 -16.16
CA SER A 125 15.24 -12.26 -15.44
C SER A 125 14.03 -11.36 -15.27
N SER A 126 13.11 -11.74 -14.40
CA SER A 126 12.23 -10.80 -13.75
C SER A 126 13.16 -9.93 -12.91
N THR A 127 13.72 -8.91 -13.56
CA THR A 127 13.92 -7.58 -13.01
C THR A 127 14.36 -7.58 -11.53
N SER A 128 15.68 -7.69 -11.32
CA SER A 128 16.46 -7.55 -10.06
C SER A 128 17.27 -8.83 -9.80
N SER A 129 18.42 -9.03 -10.42
CA SER A 129 19.65 -8.38 -9.96
C SER A 129 20.69 -8.49 -11.08
N LYS A 130 21.12 -7.35 -11.60
CA LYS A 130 22.30 -7.25 -12.44
C LYS A 130 23.51 -7.26 -11.50
N GLY A 131 23.81 -8.43 -10.94
CA GLY A 131 24.86 -8.56 -9.92
C GLY A 131 24.70 -9.84 -9.12
N THR A 132 25.06 -10.96 -9.73
CA THR A 132 25.80 -12.10 -9.15
C THR A 132 25.54 -13.27 -10.10
N ALA A 133 26.57 -13.64 -10.86
CA ALA A 133 26.51 -14.73 -11.81
C ALA A 133 26.48 -16.06 -11.06
N ASN A 134 25.30 -16.48 -10.58
CA ASN A 134 25.02 -17.84 -10.16
C ASN A 134 23.51 -18.05 -10.21
N GLY A 135 23.03 -18.94 -11.09
CA GLY A 135 21.62 -19.33 -11.19
C GLY A 135 21.16 -20.21 -10.02
N THR A 136 21.57 -19.86 -8.79
CA THR A 136 21.45 -20.64 -7.56
C THR A 136 20.24 -20.25 -6.71
N ASP A 137 19.61 -19.11 -7.00
CA ASP A 137 18.67 -18.43 -6.10
C ASP A 137 17.21 -18.86 -6.25
N ASP A 138 16.84 -19.53 -7.35
CA ASP A 138 15.45 -19.95 -7.58
C ASP A 138 14.96 -21.03 -6.57
N PHE A 139 15.89 -21.68 -5.85
CA PHE A 139 15.59 -22.74 -4.88
C PHE A 139 16.17 -22.49 -3.47
N ASP A 140 16.42 -21.24 -3.07
CA ASP A 140 16.88 -20.99 -1.70
C ASP A 140 15.70 -20.86 -0.71
N LEU A 141 15.46 -21.95 0.04
CA LEU A 141 14.47 -21.97 1.12
C LEU A 141 14.79 -20.91 2.18
N SER A 142 16.06 -20.66 2.47
CA SER A 142 16.47 -19.70 3.51
C SER A 142 16.12 -18.27 3.10
N SER A 143 16.44 -17.87 1.87
CA SER A 143 16.04 -16.58 1.29
C SER A 143 14.52 -16.41 1.24
N THR A 144 13.78 -17.44 0.82
CA THR A 144 12.30 -17.36 0.80
C THR A 144 11.70 -17.24 2.20
N LEU A 145 12.20 -17.98 3.19
CA LEU A 145 11.75 -17.87 4.58
C LEU A 145 12.11 -16.51 5.19
N SER A 146 13.31 -15.99 4.92
CA SER A 146 13.71 -14.64 5.35
C SER A 146 12.79 -13.58 4.76
N ARG A 147 12.47 -13.68 3.46
CA ARG A 147 11.51 -12.80 2.80
C ARG A 147 10.10 -12.91 3.39
N ILE A 148 9.64 -14.13 3.68
CA ILE A 148 8.34 -14.35 4.33
C ILE A 148 8.32 -13.69 5.71
N SER A 149 9.37 -13.87 6.52
CA SER A 149 9.49 -13.25 7.85
C SER A 149 9.48 -11.73 7.77
N ALA A 150 10.23 -11.14 6.83
CA ALA A 150 10.24 -9.70 6.59
C ALA A 150 8.85 -9.17 6.17
N LEU A 151 8.17 -9.86 5.25
CA LEU A 151 6.83 -9.50 4.81
C LEU A 151 5.80 -9.63 5.94
N GLN A 152 5.91 -10.64 6.79
CA GLN A 152 5.06 -10.81 7.96
C GLN A 152 5.27 -9.70 8.99
N ALA A 153 6.53 -9.30 9.24
CA ALA A 153 6.86 -8.17 10.11
C ALA A 153 6.27 -6.86 9.56
N GLN A 154 6.44 -6.60 8.27
CA GLN A 154 5.87 -5.44 7.59
C GLN A 154 4.33 -5.44 7.65
N LEU A 155 3.69 -6.58 7.36
CA LEU A 155 2.24 -6.73 7.49
C LEU A 155 1.78 -6.41 8.91
N THR A 156 2.47 -6.95 9.92
CA THR A 156 2.12 -6.75 11.33
C THR A 156 2.21 -5.27 11.73
N CYS A 157 3.29 -4.60 11.33
CA CYS A 157 3.48 -3.17 11.55
C CYS A 157 2.37 -2.35 10.88
N ASN A 158 2.07 -2.63 9.61
CA ASN A 158 1.03 -1.92 8.86
C ASN A 158 -0.37 -2.13 9.45
N VAL A 159 -0.68 -3.34 9.92
CA VAL A 159 -1.95 -3.65 10.60
C VAL A 159 -2.05 -2.89 11.92
N GLN A 160 -0.95 -2.78 12.68
CA GLN A 160 -0.93 -2.00 13.92
C GLN A 160 -1.09 -0.51 13.65
N ALA A 161 -0.39 0.04 12.66
CA ALA A 161 -0.51 1.44 12.25
C ALA A 161 -1.94 1.78 11.80
N ALA A 162 -2.57 0.92 10.99
CA ALA A 162 -3.97 1.09 10.57
C ALA A 162 -4.93 1.10 11.78
N ARG A 163 -4.70 0.25 12.80
CA ARG A 163 -5.50 0.27 14.04
C ARG A 163 -5.32 1.55 14.84
N LEU A 164 -4.13 2.12 14.88
CA LEU A 164 -3.88 3.40 15.54
C LEU A 164 -4.57 4.56 14.80
N LEU A 165 -4.43 4.62 13.47
CA LEU A 165 -5.06 5.65 12.64
C LEU A 165 -6.58 5.58 12.71
N THR A 166 -7.17 4.39 12.65
CA THR A 166 -8.63 4.22 12.81
C THR A 166 -9.14 4.68 14.17
N ARG A 167 -8.38 4.43 15.25
CA ARG A 167 -8.67 4.97 16.59
C ARG A 167 -8.57 6.49 16.61
N GLN A 168 -7.55 7.07 15.98
CA GLN A 168 -7.37 8.51 15.91
C GLN A 168 -8.49 9.20 15.12
N ILE A 169 -8.83 8.66 13.94
CA ILE A 169 -9.96 9.12 13.13
C ILE A 169 -11.27 9.05 13.93
N SER A 170 -11.47 8.01 14.74
CA SER A 170 -12.65 7.89 15.60
C SER A 170 -12.71 9.00 16.64
N ARG A 171 -11.57 9.33 17.29
CA ARG A 171 -11.46 10.43 18.25
C ARG A 171 -11.75 11.78 17.59
N GLU A 172 -11.15 12.05 16.45
CA GLU A 172 -11.36 13.31 15.71
C GLU A 172 -12.80 13.44 15.20
N LYS A 173 -13.39 12.35 14.71
CA LYS A 173 -14.81 12.34 14.35
C LYS A 173 -15.72 12.60 15.55
N ALA A 174 -15.35 12.17 16.75
CA ALA A 174 -16.10 12.47 17.96
C ALA A 174 -15.97 13.94 18.36
N ALA A 175 -14.76 14.50 18.33
CA ALA A 175 -14.51 15.93 18.58
C ALA A 175 -15.31 16.81 17.60
N LEU A 176 -15.22 16.53 16.30
CA LEU A 176 -15.98 17.25 15.27
C LEU A 176 -17.51 17.17 15.47
N LYS A 177 -18.03 16.10 16.08
CA LYS A 177 -19.46 16.02 16.41
C LYS A 177 -19.85 16.94 17.55
N LEU A 178 -18.96 17.19 18.51
CA LEU A 178 -19.17 18.14 19.59
C LEU A 178 -19.13 19.56 19.02
N ASP A 179 -18.09 19.89 18.26
CA ASP A 179 -17.96 21.22 17.63
C ASP A 179 -19.17 21.54 16.73
N LYS A 180 -19.66 20.56 15.97
CA LYS A 180 -20.88 20.71 15.16
C LYS A 180 -22.15 20.93 16.00
N LYS A 181 -22.22 20.42 17.22
CA LYS A 181 -23.33 20.72 18.13
C LYS A 181 -23.19 22.11 18.70
N ASP A 182 -21.98 22.51 19.08
CA ASP A 182 -21.70 23.85 19.62
C ASP A 182 -21.96 24.94 18.58
N LEU A 183 -21.58 24.71 17.32
CA LEU A 183 -21.95 25.62 16.24
C LEU A 183 -23.46 25.74 16.07
N LYS A 184 -24.21 24.63 16.18
CA LYS A 184 -25.67 24.67 16.11
C LYS A 184 -26.30 25.45 17.26
N THR A 185 -25.79 25.29 18.49
CA THR A 185 -26.31 26.06 19.63
C THR A 185 -26.04 27.55 19.45
N LEU A 186 -24.88 27.93 18.91
CA LEU A 186 -24.57 29.32 18.58
C LEU A 186 -25.43 29.86 17.42
N GLU A 187 -25.64 29.07 16.37
CA GLU A 187 -26.53 29.41 15.25
C GLU A 187 -27.97 29.63 15.72
N ASP A 188 -28.50 28.73 16.56
CA ASP A 188 -29.83 28.84 17.14
C ASP A 188 -29.93 30.05 18.09
N GLY A 189 -28.88 30.31 18.88
CA GLY A 189 -28.78 31.49 19.74
C GLY A 189 -28.80 32.80 18.94
N LEU A 190 -28.02 32.88 17.86
CA LEU A 190 -27.99 34.03 16.95
C LEU A 190 -29.32 34.19 16.20
N ARG A 191 -29.92 33.10 15.75
CA ARG A 191 -31.24 33.10 15.11
C ARG A 191 -32.34 33.56 16.08
N GLY A 192 -32.30 33.08 17.32
CA GLY A 192 -33.19 33.51 18.40
C GLY A 192 -33.04 35.00 18.71
N SER A 193 -31.81 35.49 18.82
CA SER A 193 -31.50 36.91 19.04
C SER A 193 -32.02 37.79 17.90
N LYS A 194 -31.78 37.39 16.63
CA LYS A 194 -32.31 38.07 15.45
C LYS A 194 -33.85 38.09 15.44
N GLU A 195 -34.49 36.98 15.79
CA GLU A 195 -35.96 36.91 15.83
C GLU A 195 -36.54 37.80 16.95
N VAL A 196 -35.92 37.80 18.14
CA VAL A 196 -36.30 38.69 19.24
C VAL A 196 -36.14 40.14 18.82
N ARG A 197 -35.01 40.50 18.19
CA ARG A 197 -34.79 41.84 17.63
C ARG A 197 -35.87 42.21 16.61
N ARG A 198 -36.17 41.32 15.66
CA ARG A 198 -37.24 41.53 14.67
C ARG A 198 -38.62 41.72 15.31
N ARG A 199 -38.95 40.96 16.36
CA ARG A 199 -40.21 41.12 17.10
C ARG A 199 -40.27 42.47 17.83
N LYS A 200 -39.17 42.88 18.47
CA LYS A 200 -39.05 44.21 19.08
C LYS A 200 -39.24 45.31 18.03
N GLU A 201 -38.55 45.21 16.90
CA GLU A 201 -38.63 46.18 15.78
C GLU A 201 -40.01 46.26 15.11
N ARG A 202 -40.84 45.21 15.19
CA ARG A 202 -42.23 45.23 14.72
C ARG A 202 -43.14 46.07 15.62
N GLY A 203 -42.80 46.23 16.90
CA GLY A 203 -43.51 47.09 17.85
C GLY A 203 -42.97 48.52 17.92
N LEU A 204 -41.88 48.85 17.20
CA LEU A 204 -41.29 50.18 17.18
C LEU A 204 -41.90 51.07 16.08
N HIS A 205 -42.18 52.32 16.44
CA HIS A 205 -42.67 53.34 15.51
C HIS A 205 -41.60 53.69 14.44
N PRO A 206 -41.96 53.98 13.18
CA PRO A 206 -41.01 54.15 12.06
C PRO A 206 -39.87 55.16 12.26
N LEU A 207 -40.01 56.15 13.16
CA LEU A 207 -38.94 57.11 13.50
C LEU A 207 -37.86 56.50 14.42
N ALA A 208 -38.24 55.63 15.36
CA ALA A 208 -37.30 54.89 16.21
C ALA A 208 -36.58 53.78 15.41
N ARG A 209 -37.25 53.21 14.39
CA ARG A 209 -36.63 52.25 13.46
C ARG A 209 -35.51 52.88 12.63
N ARG A 210 -35.61 54.18 12.29
CA ARG A 210 -34.58 54.90 11.51
C ARG A 210 -33.39 55.34 12.36
N GLY A 211 -33.61 55.66 13.64
CA GLY A 211 -32.55 56.10 14.57
C GLY A 211 -31.59 54.99 15.03
N GLU A 212 -32.06 53.74 15.16
CA GLU A 212 -31.22 52.62 15.60
C GLU A 212 -30.32 52.02 14.50
N GLY A 213 -30.54 52.37 13.22
CA GLY A 213 -29.73 51.88 12.10
C GLY A 213 -28.34 52.51 12.00
N GLU A 214 -28.13 53.68 12.61
CA GLU A 214 -26.92 54.49 12.41
C GLU A 214 -26.04 54.60 13.68
N GLY A 215 -26.56 54.20 14.86
CA GLY A 215 -25.87 54.37 16.16
C GLY A 215 -25.38 53.11 16.87
N ILE A 216 -25.87 51.91 16.52
CA ILE A 216 -25.64 50.69 17.34
C ILE A 216 -24.42 49.87 16.87
N GLY A 217 -23.71 50.35 15.85
CA GLY A 217 -22.46 49.71 15.38
C GLY A 217 -21.25 49.89 16.30
N ARG A 218 -21.27 50.86 17.23
CA ARG A 218 -20.11 51.19 18.08
C ARG A 218 -20.12 50.59 19.48
N GLU A 219 -21.28 50.36 20.08
CA GLU A 219 -21.34 50.01 21.51
C GLU A 219 -21.24 48.51 21.78
N HIS A 220 -21.63 47.66 20.81
CA HIS A 220 -21.44 46.20 20.95
C HIS A 220 -20.02 45.72 20.67
N ALA A 221 -19.15 46.55 20.09
CA ALA A 221 -17.73 46.24 19.90
C ALA A 221 -16.92 46.34 21.20
N ALA A 222 -17.37 47.14 22.17
CA ALA A 222 -16.64 47.37 23.42
C ALA A 222 -16.80 46.25 24.47
N ILE A 223 -17.71 45.30 24.27
CA ILE A 223 -17.95 44.18 25.21
C ILE A 223 -17.12 42.93 24.84
N ILE A 224 -16.59 42.85 23.62
CA ILE A 224 -15.61 41.82 23.23
C ILE A 224 -14.24 42.50 23.24
N GLY A 225 -13.53 42.39 24.37
CA GLY A 225 -12.22 43.00 24.60
C GLY A 225 -11.21 42.67 23.52
N ILE A 226 -11.08 43.58 22.56
CA ILE A 226 -9.94 43.69 21.65
C ILE A 226 -9.45 45.13 21.81
N ASP A 227 -8.61 45.34 22.83
CA ASP A 227 -7.86 46.57 23.01
C ASP A 227 -6.84 46.70 21.88
N ALA A 228 -7.15 47.56 20.91
CA ALA A 228 -6.19 48.10 19.99
C ALA A 228 -5.71 49.47 20.51
N ALA A 229 -4.38 49.58 20.63
CA ALA A 229 -3.58 50.80 20.78
C ALA A 229 -3.36 51.36 22.21
N GLY A 230 -2.16 51.07 22.73
CA GLY A 230 -1.38 51.88 23.67
C GLY A 230 0.12 51.71 23.34
N PRO A 231 0.98 52.70 23.64
CA PRO A 231 1.95 53.25 22.69
C PRO A 231 3.36 52.63 22.71
N ALA A 232 4.11 52.95 21.66
CA ALA A 232 5.51 52.65 21.47
C ALA A 232 6.39 53.18 22.62
N GLU A 233 7.37 52.37 23.04
CA GLU A 233 8.75 52.74 23.37
C GLU A 233 9.59 51.44 23.48
N GLU A 234 10.62 51.38 22.62
CA GLU A 234 11.93 50.71 22.76
C GLU A 234 12.13 49.18 22.92
N MET A 235 12.80 48.65 21.88
CA MET A 235 13.99 47.78 21.94
C MET A 235 13.85 46.30 22.36
N ARG A 236 13.63 45.44 21.36
CA ARG A 236 14.60 44.42 20.84
C ARG A 236 13.84 43.28 20.14
N PRO A 237 13.89 43.13 18.80
CA PRO A 237 13.38 41.94 18.15
C PRO A 237 14.41 40.81 18.24
N LEU A 238 14.09 39.75 18.99
CA LEU A 238 14.70 38.43 18.79
C LEU A 238 14.18 37.89 17.45
N SER A 239 14.92 38.18 16.38
CA SER A 239 14.74 37.57 15.08
C SER A 239 15.16 36.09 15.16
N LEU A 240 14.19 35.19 15.33
CA LEU A 240 14.42 33.78 15.07
C LEU A 240 14.35 33.57 13.55
N SER A 241 15.49 33.80 12.89
CA SER A 241 15.70 33.46 11.49
C SER A 241 15.64 31.95 11.33
N VAL A 242 14.54 31.42 10.80
CA VAL A 242 14.52 30.09 10.21
C VAL A 242 15.22 30.20 8.86
N ALA A 243 16.53 29.92 8.87
CA ALA A 243 17.32 29.80 7.67
C ALA A 243 17.02 28.44 7.01
N PHE A 244 16.41 28.49 5.84
CA PHE A 244 16.49 27.42 4.84
C PHE A 244 17.93 27.38 4.30
N PRO A 245 18.65 26.24 4.33
CA PRO A 245 19.80 26.08 3.47
C PRO A 245 19.31 25.56 2.12
N ALA A 246 19.23 26.48 1.16
CA ALA A 246 19.21 26.14 -0.25
C ALA A 246 20.53 25.46 -0.63
N ALA A 247 20.43 24.32 -1.29
CA ALA A 247 21.56 23.59 -1.83
C ALA A 247 22.17 24.34 -3.02
N THR A 248 23.47 24.65 -2.99
CA THR A 248 24.30 24.73 -4.20
C THR A 248 25.78 24.50 -3.87
N THR A 249 26.29 23.37 -4.38
CA THR A 249 27.63 23.10 -4.93
C THR A 249 28.91 23.74 -4.35
N ALA A 250 29.90 22.84 -4.16
CA ALA A 250 31.36 23.01 -4.22
C ALA A 250 32.10 23.29 -2.89
N SER A 251 32.64 22.19 -2.35
CA SER A 251 34.01 21.99 -1.84
C SER A 251 34.81 23.22 -1.38
N THR A 252 35.21 23.24 -0.11
CA THR A 252 36.59 22.96 0.36
C THR A 252 36.68 23.20 1.87
N GLU A 253 37.12 22.15 2.56
CA GLU A 253 38.02 22.10 3.73
C GLU A 253 38.12 23.30 4.70
N SER A 254 38.14 22.94 6.00
CA SER A 254 38.78 23.66 7.10
C SER A 254 37.91 24.60 7.95
N THR A 255 37.04 24.02 8.79
CA THR A 255 36.61 24.63 10.07
C THR A 255 36.17 23.53 11.06
N LEU A 256 37.10 22.69 11.51
CA LEU A 256 36.86 21.77 12.62
C LEU A 256 38.15 21.61 13.43
N ASP A 257 38.63 22.73 13.97
CA ASP A 257 39.86 22.79 14.76
C ASP A 257 39.64 23.64 16.02
N LEU A 258 38.55 23.34 16.73
CA LEU A 258 38.34 23.86 18.09
C LEU A 258 37.37 23.00 18.90
N LEU A 259 37.71 21.73 19.11
CA LEU A 259 37.31 20.98 20.30
C LEU A 259 38.33 19.86 20.50
N GLY A 260 39.18 20.04 21.51
CA GLY A 260 40.27 19.12 21.80
C GLY A 260 39.81 17.69 22.08
N SER A 261 40.74 16.76 21.90
CA SER A 261 40.71 15.34 22.33
C SER A 261 39.99 14.36 21.38
N ALA A 262 40.43 14.29 20.12
CA ALA A 262 40.00 13.27 19.16
C ALA A 262 40.73 11.91 19.32
N ASP A 263 40.94 11.43 20.55
CA ASP A 263 41.45 10.07 20.80
C ASP A 263 40.63 9.30 21.86
N GLN A 264 39.40 9.78 22.13
CA GLN A 264 38.46 9.14 23.05
C GLN A 264 37.00 9.46 22.66
N ALA A 265 36.64 9.24 21.40
CA ALA A 265 35.24 9.11 21.04
C ALA A 265 34.79 7.71 21.47
N ASP A 266 33.97 7.63 22.53
CA ASP A 266 33.48 6.37 23.09
C ASP A 266 32.97 5.44 21.97
N PRO A 267 33.32 4.14 21.98
CA PRO A 267 32.91 3.20 20.93
C PRO A 267 31.39 3.11 20.80
N GLU A 268 30.67 3.37 21.90
CA GLU A 268 29.20 3.44 21.93
C GLU A 268 28.65 4.68 21.20
N MET A 269 29.32 5.83 21.28
CA MET A 269 28.93 7.05 20.57
C MET A 269 29.06 6.86 19.06
N ASN A 270 30.14 6.21 18.60
CA ASN A 270 30.35 5.89 17.19
C ASN A 270 29.32 4.88 16.68
N ALA A 271 28.92 3.91 17.52
CA ALA A 271 27.84 2.99 17.18
C ALA A 271 26.49 3.72 17.02
N LEU A 272 26.17 4.67 17.91
CA LEU A 272 24.96 5.49 17.82
C LEU A 272 24.97 6.40 16.60
N LEU A 273 26.10 7.03 16.28
CA LEU A 273 26.25 7.84 15.06
C LEU A 273 26.11 6.99 13.79
N GLY A 274 26.63 5.77 13.79
CA GLY A 274 26.42 4.81 12.70
C GLY A 274 24.96 4.38 12.55
N GLN A 275 24.26 4.13 13.67
CA GLN A 275 22.84 3.84 13.67
C GLN A 275 22.01 5.02 13.16
N LEU A 276 22.29 6.25 13.60
CA LEU A 276 21.62 7.46 13.13
C LEU A 276 21.88 7.67 11.64
N HIS A 277 23.11 7.50 11.18
CA HIS A 277 23.46 7.63 9.77
C HIS A 277 22.73 6.58 8.90
N SER A 278 22.71 5.31 9.33
CA SER A 278 21.97 4.26 8.62
C SER A 278 20.46 4.51 8.61
N HIS A 279 19.91 5.05 9.71
CA HIS A 279 18.50 5.43 9.80
C HIS A 279 18.16 6.60 8.87
N LEU A 280 18.98 7.65 8.85
CA LEU A 280 18.80 8.78 7.92
C LEU A 280 18.95 8.34 6.46
N LEU A 281 19.86 7.41 6.17
CA LEU A 281 20.03 6.86 4.82
C LEU A 281 18.79 6.04 4.40
N SER A 282 18.23 5.26 5.32
CA SER A 282 16.98 4.52 5.11
C SER A 282 15.80 5.47 4.89
N MET A 283 15.67 6.51 5.72
CA MET A 283 14.67 7.56 5.53
C MET A 283 14.81 8.26 4.18
N ARG A 284 16.04 8.62 3.79
CA ARG A 284 16.32 9.25 2.49
C ARG A 284 15.97 8.34 1.32
N ASN A 285 16.27 7.04 1.41
CA ASN A 285 15.91 6.09 0.35
C ASN A 285 14.39 5.87 0.28
N ASN A 286 13.69 5.91 1.41
CA ASN A 286 12.23 5.83 1.43
C ASN A 286 11.60 7.09 0.81
N THR A 287 12.12 8.28 1.11
CA THR A 287 11.61 9.55 0.55
C THR A 287 12.07 9.79 -0.89
N ALA A 288 13.13 9.14 -1.36
CA ALA A 288 13.59 9.23 -2.75
C ALA A 288 12.49 8.80 -3.76
N SER A 289 11.63 7.86 -3.38
CA SER A 289 10.49 7.44 -4.22
C SER A 289 9.39 8.50 -4.37
N LEU A 290 9.35 9.49 -3.47
CA LEU A 290 8.37 10.58 -3.49
C LEU A 290 8.84 11.78 -4.29
N VAL A 291 10.15 11.91 -4.55
CA VAL A 291 10.73 12.98 -5.40
C VAL A 291 10.04 13.10 -6.76
N PRO A 292 9.86 12.02 -7.56
CA PRO A 292 9.18 12.14 -8.86
C PRO A 292 7.69 12.50 -8.73
N VAL A 293 7.06 12.22 -7.58
CA VAL A 293 5.67 12.64 -7.31
C VAL A 293 5.61 14.13 -7.05
N VAL A 294 6.57 14.67 -6.29
CA VAL A 294 6.69 16.11 -6.07
C VAL A 294 6.95 16.83 -7.40
N ASP A 295 7.85 16.30 -8.23
CA ASP A 295 8.13 16.85 -9.56
C ASP A 295 6.88 16.84 -10.46
N ALA A 296 6.11 15.74 -10.45
CA ALA A 296 4.85 15.65 -11.19
C ALA A 296 3.77 16.61 -10.67
N VAL A 297 3.73 16.88 -9.35
CA VAL A 297 2.83 17.86 -8.74
C VAL A 297 3.21 19.28 -9.14
N GLU A 298 4.50 19.61 -9.16
CA GLU A 298 4.98 20.91 -9.65
C GLU A 298 4.72 21.07 -11.16
N GLU A 299 4.88 20.02 -11.96
CA GLU A 299 4.52 20.04 -13.39
C GLU A 299 3.01 20.25 -13.59
N ALA A 300 2.17 19.54 -12.81
CA ALA A 300 0.73 19.70 -12.85
C ALA A 300 0.29 21.11 -12.40
N LYS A 301 0.93 21.68 -11.37
CA LYS A 301 0.71 23.05 -10.93
C LYS A 301 1.07 24.04 -12.04
N ALA A 302 2.25 23.91 -12.65
CA ALA A 302 2.66 24.77 -13.76
C ALA A 302 1.74 24.63 -14.99
N ALA A 303 1.22 23.44 -15.26
CA ALA A 303 0.23 23.22 -16.32
C ALA A 303 -1.11 23.88 -16.00
N LEU A 304 -1.55 23.82 -14.74
CA LEU A 304 -2.78 24.48 -14.26
C LEU A 304 -2.64 26.00 -14.33
N GLU A 305 -1.49 26.55 -13.92
CA GLU A 305 -1.19 27.99 -14.01
C GLU A 305 -1.19 28.47 -15.47
N LYS A 306 -0.58 27.70 -16.38
CA LYS A 306 -0.62 27.98 -17.82
C LYS A 306 -2.03 27.89 -18.39
N PHE A 307 -2.84 26.94 -17.95
CA PHE A 307 -4.24 26.83 -18.34
C PHE A 307 -5.06 28.00 -17.79
N ALA A 308 -4.81 28.39 -16.54
CA ALA A 308 -5.50 29.49 -15.88
C ALA A 308 -5.20 30.82 -16.56
N ALA A 309 -3.94 31.08 -16.89
CA ALA A 309 -3.51 32.26 -17.64
C ALA A 309 -4.08 32.33 -19.08
N ARG A 310 -4.47 31.20 -19.67
CA ARG A 310 -5.05 31.14 -21.02
C ARG A 310 -6.57 31.28 -21.04
N ASN A 311 -7.26 30.86 -19.98
CA ASN A 311 -8.72 30.71 -19.99
C ASN A 311 -9.46 31.58 -18.96
N LEU A 312 -8.77 32.19 -18.01
CA LEU A 312 -9.39 33.07 -17.00
C LEU A 312 -8.96 34.52 -17.18
N ASP A 313 -9.92 35.43 -17.06
CA ASP A 313 -9.68 36.87 -17.09
C ASP A 313 -8.86 37.32 -15.86
N GLU A 314 -7.96 38.28 -16.07
CA GLU A 314 -7.10 38.92 -15.06
C GLU A 314 -7.77 39.24 -13.70
N PRO A 315 -9.02 39.77 -13.63
CA PRO A 315 -9.69 40.00 -12.33
C PRO A 315 -10.07 38.71 -11.58
N VAL A 316 -10.30 37.59 -12.28
CA VAL A 316 -10.65 36.31 -11.65
C VAL A 316 -9.41 35.63 -11.08
N LEU A 317 -8.27 35.72 -11.77
CA LEU A 317 -6.97 35.27 -11.27
C LEU A 317 -6.58 36.01 -9.99
N ARG A 318 -6.76 37.34 -9.93
CA ARG A 318 -6.49 38.12 -8.71
C ARG A 318 -7.36 37.69 -7.53
N ARG A 319 -8.60 37.28 -7.75
CA ARG A 319 -9.47 36.74 -6.67
C ARG A 319 -9.04 35.37 -6.16
N LEU A 320 -8.48 34.52 -7.02
CA LEU A 320 -8.03 33.18 -6.64
C LEU A 320 -6.70 33.19 -5.87
N TYR A 321 -5.81 34.15 -6.15
CA TYR A 321 -4.51 34.29 -5.49
C TYR A 321 -4.50 35.27 -4.30
N ALA A 322 -5.57 36.01 -4.06
CA ALA A 322 -5.68 36.98 -2.94
C ALA A 322 -6.40 36.43 -1.70
N GLY A 323 -6.52 35.10 -1.58
CA GLY A 323 -7.04 34.41 -0.39
C GLY A 323 -5.95 34.11 0.62
#